data_AF-A0AAW9I6X6-F1
#
_entry.id   AF-A0AAW9I6X6-F1
#
_cell.length_a   1.000
_cell.length_b   1.000
_cell.length_c   1.000
_cell.angle_alpha   90.00
_cell.angle_beta   90.00
_cell.angle_gamma   90.00
#
_symmetry.space_group_name_H-M   'P 1'
#
loop_
_entity.id
_entity.type
_entity.pdbx_description
1 polymer ?
#
loop_
_entity_poly.entity_id
_entity_poly.type
_entity_poly.pdbx_seq_one_letter_code
_entity_poly.pdbx_strand_id
1 'polypeptide(L)'
;MIKEVIVVEGRDDITAVKQAVDAEVIAVGGFGINAKVIERIKEAQRRKGVIVLTDPDFAGEKIRSIISKRVKGIKHAYIAQEDGIKGDDIGVENATPEVIIEALNRAKISEEVVEEVYT
;
A
#
# COMPACT_ATOMS: atom_id res chain seq x y z
N MET A 1 -12.06 12.39 4.02
CA MET A 1 -12.41 11.57 2.84
C MET A 1 -11.12 11.28 2.09
N ILE A 2 -10.76 10.00 2.00
CA ILE A 2 -9.58 9.54 1.25
C ILE A 2 -9.89 9.71 -0.24
N LYS A 3 -9.01 10.39 -0.98
CA LYS A 3 -9.20 10.66 -2.42
C LYS A 3 -8.21 9.88 -3.28
N GLU A 4 -7.12 9.44 -2.67
CA GLU A 4 -6.04 8.66 -3.26
C GLU A 4 -6.52 7.27 -3.70
N VAL A 5 -5.83 6.72 -4.68
CA VAL A 5 -5.99 5.31 -5.06
C VAL A 5 -5.20 4.45 -4.07
N ILE A 6 -5.81 3.38 -3.57
CA ILE A 6 -5.17 2.46 -2.63
C ILE A 6 -4.53 1.31 -3.39
N VAL A 7 -3.24 1.05 -3.14
CA VAL A 7 -2.53 -0.10 -3.71
C VAL A 7 -2.35 -1.16 -2.63
N VAL A 8 -2.81 -2.38 -2.91
CA VAL A 8 -2.80 -3.53 -2.00
C VAL A 8 -2.11 -4.75 -2.62
N GLU A 9 -1.79 -5.77 -1.82
CA GLU A 9 -1.08 -6.96 -2.27
C GLU A 9 -2.00 -7.93 -3.03
N GLY A 10 -3.07 -8.35 -2.37
CA GLY A 10 -3.97 -9.41 -2.78
C GLY A 10 -5.36 -8.94 -3.21
N ARG A 11 -6.20 -9.92 -3.57
CA ARG A 11 -7.61 -9.65 -3.90
C ARG A 11 -8.47 -9.52 -2.66
N ASP A 12 -8.13 -10.24 -1.59
CA ASP A 12 -8.90 -10.22 -0.35
C ASP A 12 -8.70 -8.88 0.39
N ASP A 13 -7.50 -8.29 0.31
CA ASP A 13 -7.25 -6.90 0.72
C ASP A 13 -8.17 -5.87 0.03
N ILE A 14 -8.51 -6.08 -1.25
CA ILE A 14 -9.45 -5.19 -1.96
C ILE A 14 -10.79 -5.17 -1.23
N THR A 15 -11.24 -6.35 -0.79
CA THR A 15 -12.51 -6.49 -0.08
C THR A 15 -12.45 -5.75 1.26
N ALA A 16 -11.40 -5.95 2.05
CA ALA A 16 -11.22 -5.28 3.34
C ALA A 16 -11.15 -3.75 3.18
N VAL A 17 -10.37 -3.24 2.23
CA VAL A 17 -10.28 -1.80 1.97
C VAL A 17 -11.61 -1.23 1.51
N LYS A 18 -12.36 -1.91 0.63
CA LYS A 18 -13.67 -1.44 0.16
C LYS A 18 -14.76 -1.48 1.23
N GLN A 19 -14.63 -2.35 2.23
CA GLN A 19 -15.50 -2.33 3.41
C GLN A 19 -15.21 -1.12 4.31
N ALA A 20 -13.95 -0.66 4.33
CA ALA A 20 -13.50 0.44 5.15
C ALA A 20 -13.73 1.82 4.51
N VAL A 21 -13.45 1.95 3.21
CA VAL A 21 -13.46 3.24 2.50
C VAL A 21 -14.00 3.10 1.07
N ASP A 22 -14.71 4.14 0.61
CA ASP A 22 -15.06 4.28 -0.80
C ASP A 22 -13.86 4.86 -1.58
N ALA A 23 -13.01 3.96 -2.08
CA ALA A 23 -11.81 4.31 -2.82
C ALA A 23 -11.58 3.40 -4.02
N GLU A 24 -10.87 3.91 -5.02
CA GLU A 24 -10.34 3.12 -6.12
C GLU A 24 -9.17 2.27 -5.58
N VAL A 25 -9.17 0.96 -5.86
CA VAL A 25 -8.16 0.03 -5.34
C VAL A 25 -7.47 -0.72 -6.47
N ILE A 26 -6.15 -0.87 -6.38
CA ILE A 26 -5.30 -1.63 -7.31
C ILE A 26 -4.58 -2.73 -6.54
N ALA A 27 -4.83 -4.00 -6.84
CA ALA A 27 -4.01 -5.10 -6.35
C ALA A 27 -2.79 -5.35 -7.25
N VAL A 28 -1.64 -5.66 -6.65
CA VAL A 28 -0.40 -5.98 -7.38
C VAL A 28 -0.22 -7.47 -7.67
N GLY A 29 -0.90 -8.35 -6.93
CA GLY A 29 -0.79 -9.81 -7.09
C GLY A 29 0.52 -10.36 -6.52
N GLY A 30 0.92 -9.90 -5.33
CA GLY A 30 2.19 -10.27 -4.69
C GLY A 30 3.42 -9.75 -5.43
N PHE A 31 4.44 -10.59 -5.58
CA PHE A 31 5.69 -10.26 -6.31
C PHE A 31 5.52 -10.07 -7.82
N GLY A 32 4.32 -10.30 -8.38
CA GLY A 32 3.99 -10.16 -9.80
C GLY A 32 3.93 -8.72 -10.34
N ILE A 33 4.62 -7.76 -9.69
CA ILE A 33 4.68 -6.35 -10.10
C ILE A 33 5.37 -6.23 -11.46
N ASN A 34 4.55 -6.26 -12.51
CA ASN A 34 4.98 -6.08 -13.87
C ASN A 34 4.86 -4.60 -14.32
N ALA A 35 5.40 -4.31 -15.50
CA ALA A 35 5.39 -2.96 -16.06
C ALA A 35 3.96 -2.38 -16.18
N LYS A 36 2.97 -3.20 -16.54
CA LYS A 36 1.57 -2.75 -16.68
C LYS A 36 0.98 -2.30 -15.33
N VAL A 37 1.28 -3.02 -14.24
CA VAL A 37 0.85 -2.62 -12.89
C VAL A 37 1.52 -1.31 -12.48
N ILE A 38 2.82 -1.17 -12.71
CA ILE A 38 3.56 0.06 -12.40
C ILE A 38 3.01 1.26 -13.18
N GLU A 39 2.72 1.11 -14.48
CA GLU A 39 2.15 2.20 -15.28
C GLU A 39 0.76 2.63 -14.76
N ARG A 40 -0.08 1.67 -14.34
CA ARG A 40 -1.36 1.98 -13.69
C ARG A 40 -1.17 2.77 -12.39
N ILE A 41 -0.19 2.38 -11.57
CA ILE A 41 0.13 3.10 -10.32
C ILE A 41 0.64 4.51 -10.62
N LYS A 42 1.49 4.71 -11.64
CA LYS A 42 1.95 6.04 -12.06
C LYS A 42 0.80 6.92 -12.53
N GLU A 43 -0.13 6.37 -13.30
CA GLU A 43 -1.31 7.10 -13.76
C GLU A 43 -2.22 7.50 -12.59
N ALA A 44 -2.49 6.57 -11.68
CA ALA A 44 -3.22 6.84 -10.44
C ALA A 44 -2.56 7.95 -9.61
N GLN A 45 -1.23 7.88 -9.45
CA GLN A 45 -0.44 8.86 -8.71
C GLN A 45 -0.60 10.27 -9.31
N ARG A 46 -0.53 10.40 -10.65
CA ARG A 46 -0.72 11.71 -11.32
C ARG A 46 -2.14 12.26 -11.15
N ARG A 47 -3.15 11.39 -11.09
CA ARG A 47 -4.57 11.77 -11.17
C ARG A 47 -5.18 12.07 -9.80
N LYS A 48 -4.84 11.27 -8.78
CA LYS A 48 -5.46 11.31 -7.45
C LYS A 48 -4.45 11.22 -6.29
N GLY A 49 -3.19 10.87 -6.59
CA GLY A 49 -2.26 10.37 -5.58
C GLY A 49 -2.51 8.89 -5.25
N VAL A 50 -1.52 8.26 -4.63
CA VAL A 50 -1.52 6.84 -4.26
C VAL A 50 -1.10 6.67 -2.81
N ILE A 51 -1.83 5.80 -2.10
CA ILE A 51 -1.43 5.24 -0.81
C ILE A 51 -1.18 3.75 -0.98
N VAL A 52 -0.01 3.27 -0.58
CA VAL A 52 0.29 1.83 -0.52
C VAL A 52 -0.05 1.30 0.87
N LEU A 53 -0.86 0.24 0.91
CA LEU A 53 -1.26 -0.50 2.09
C LEU A 53 -1.09 -2.00 1.80
N THR A 54 0.04 -2.55 2.23
CA THR A 54 0.39 -3.98 2.14
C THR A 54 0.49 -4.58 3.53
N ASP A 55 0.62 -5.90 3.57
CA ASP A 55 0.77 -6.69 4.77
C ASP A 55 1.95 -6.22 5.65
N PRO A 56 1.82 -6.32 6.98
CA PRO A 56 2.85 -5.94 7.93
C PRO A 56 3.93 -7.04 8.07
N ASP A 57 4.42 -7.52 6.92
CA ASP A 57 5.34 -8.64 6.79
C ASP A 57 6.50 -8.31 5.82
N PHE A 58 7.38 -9.29 5.57
CA PHE A 58 8.52 -9.09 4.69
C PHE A 58 8.14 -8.98 3.20
N ALA A 59 7.07 -9.64 2.76
CA ALA A 59 6.61 -9.57 1.37
C ALA A 59 6.04 -8.18 1.06
N GLY A 60 5.19 -7.66 1.95
CA GLY A 60 4.62 -6.33 1.88
C GLY A 60 5.69 -5.24 1.83
N GLU A 61 6.72 -5.32 2.68
CA GLU A 61 7.84 -4.37 2.67
C GLU A 61 8.62 -4.38 1.34
N LYS A 62 8.83 -5.56 0.75
CA LYS A 62 9.45 -5.66 -0.59
C LYS A 62 8.59 -5.00 -1.66
N ILE A 63 7.28 -5.23 -1.64
CA ILE A 63 6.33 -4.61 -2.57
C ILE A 63 6.38 -3.09 -2.45
N ARG A 64 6.33 -2.55 -1.22
CA ARG A 64 6.49 -1.11 -0.95
C ARG A 64 7.77 -0.58 -1.58
N SER A 65 8.92 -1.21 -1.29
CA SER A 65 10.22 -0.80 -1.82
C SER A 65 10.26 -0.78 -3.36
N ILE A 66 9.70 -1.81 -4.01
CA ILE A 66 9.61 -1.95 -5.47
C ILE A 66 8.80 -0.80 -6.09
N ILE A 67 7.69 -0.41 -5.44
CA ILE A 67 6.80 0.65 -5.89
C ILE A 67 7.46 2.02 -5.69
N SER A 68 7.99 2.32 -4.50
CA SER A 68 8.59 3.63 -4.17
C SER A 68 9.83 3.93 -5.02
N LYS A 69 10.60 2.90 -5.40
CA LYS A 69 11.73 3.06 -6.34
C LYS A 69 11.28 3.49 -7.74
N ARG A 70 10.08 3.10 -8.17
CA ARG A 70 9.59 3.31 -9.55
C ARG A 70 8.62 4.49 -9.67
N VAL A 71 8.01 4.91 -8.56
CA VAL A 71 6.99 5.97 -8.53
C VAL A 71 7.21 6.85 -7.31
N LYS A 72 7.57 8.11 -7.55
CA LYS A 72 7.90 9.09 -6.50
C LYS A 72 6.65 9.72 -5.88
N GLY A 73 6.78 10.17 -4.64
CA GLY A 73 5.73 10.87 -3.90
C GLY A 73 4.57 9.99 -3.44
N ILE A 74 4.75 8.67 -3.43
CA ILE A 74 3.77 7.73 -2.91
C ILE A 74 3.69 7.85 -1.39
N LYS A 75 2.46 7.82 -0.86
CA LYS A 75 2.21 7.71 0.57
C LYS A 75 2.17 6.24 0.98
N HIS A 76 2.58 5.97 2.21
CA HIS A 76 2.55 4.64 2.80
C HIS A 76 1.70 4.64 4.06
N ALA A 77 0.74 3.73 4.12
CA ALA A 77 -0.08 3.42 5.29
C ALA A 77 0.37 2.07 5.87
N TYR A 78 0.34 1.94 7.19
CA TYR A 78 0.78 0.74 7.91
C TYR A 78 -0.26 0.36 8.95
N ILE A 79 -0.50 -0.95 9.10
CA ILE A 79 -1.23 -1.53 10.23
C ILE A 79 -0.21 -2.19 11.16
N ALA A 80 -0.53 -2.32 12.45
CA ALA A 80 0.30 -3.11 13.35
C ALA A 80 0.16 -4.60 13.00
N GLN A 81 1.18 -5.41 13.31
CA GLN A 81 1.09 -6.86 13.08
C GLN A 81 -0.08 -7.48 13.84
N GLU A 82 -0.29 -7.09 15.09
CA GLU A 82 -1.41 -7.56 15.93
C GLU A 82 -2.78 -7.30 15.30
N ASP A 83 -2.94 -6.21 14.52
CA ASP A 83 -4.19 -5.90 13.84
C ASP A 83 -4.39 -6.70 12.54
N GLY A 84 -3.32 -7.31 12.00
CA GLY A 84 -3.35 -8.09 10.77
C GLY A 84 -3.29 -9.60 11.01
N ILE A 85 -3.18 -10.08 12.25
CA ILE A 85 -3.02 -11.50 12.57
C ILE A 85 -4.37 -12.18 12.77
N LYS A 86 -4.56 -13.34 12.12
CA LYS A 86 -5.68 -14.25 12.33
C LYS A 86 -5.22 -15.70 12.34
N GLY A 87 -4.96 -16.24 13.53
CA GLY A 87 -4.38 -17.58 13.66
C GLY A 87 -2.93 -17.58 13.16
N ASP A 88 -2.63 -18.41 12.17
CA ASP A 88 -1.31 -18.51 11.54
C ASP A 88 -1.14 -17.59 10.31
N ASP A 89 -2.16 -16.78 10.00
CA ASP A 89 -2.22 -15.90 8.84
C ASP A 89 -2.02 -14.43 9.23
N ILE A 90 -1.36 -13.66 8.36
CA ILE A 90 -1.05 -12.24 8.57
C ILE A 90 -1.31 -11.45 7.30
N GLY A 91 -2.17 -10.43 7.37
CA GLY A 91 -2.45 -9.59 6.21
C GLY A 91 -3.46 -8.47 6.46
N VAL A 92 -3.55 -7.53 5.51
CA VAL A 92 -4.49 -6.41 5.56
C VAL A 92 -5.94 -6.91 5.51
N GLU A 93 -6.20 -8.01 4.82
CA GLU A 93 -7.49 -8.70 4.79
C GLU A 93 -8.06 -9.10 6.16
N ASN A 94 -7.20 -9.23 7.18
CA ASN A 94 -7.58 -9.58 8.54
C ASN A 94 -7.86 -8.37 9.43
N ALA A 95 -7.50 -7.16 8.99
CA ALA A 95 -7.70 -5.93 9.74
C ALA A 95 -9.16 -5.46 9.73
N THR A 96 -9.59 -4.82 10.82
CA THR A 96 -10.93 -4.23 10.87
C THR A 96 -11.02 -2.97 10.00
N PRO A 97 -12.24 -2.58 9.56
CA PRO A 97 -12.45 -1.34 8.84
C PRO A 97 -11.87 -0.10 9.54
N GLU A 98 -11.98 -0.04 10.86
CA GLU A 98 -11.48 1.08 11.69
C GLU A 98 -9.96 1.18 11.63
N VAL A 99 -9.25 0.05 11.73
CA VAL A 99 -7.78 0.00 11.62
C VAL A 99 -7.33 0.47 10.24
N ILE A 100 -8.00 0.01 9.18
CA ILE A 100 -7.68 0.42 7.81
C ILE A 100 -7.88 1.93 7.63
N ILE A 101 -9.01 2.48 8.10
CA ILE A 101 -9.29 3.92 8.03
C ILE A 101 -8.20 4.71 8.76
N GLU A 102 -7.82 4.27 9.97
CA GLU A 102 -6.79 4.93 10.76
C GLU A 102 -5.42 4.90 10.06
N ALA A 103 -5.02 3.74 9.53
CA ALA A 103 -3.78 3.57 8.77
C ALA A 103 -3.73 4.50 7.55
N LEU A 104 -4.82 4.60 6.80
CA LEU A 104 -4.93 5.47 5.62
C LEU A 104 -4.85 6.96 6.00
N ASN A 105 -5.47 7.37 7.11
CA ASN A 105 -5.39 8.76 7.59
C ASN A 105 -3.99 9.14 8.08
N ARG A 106 -3.22 8.16 8.59
CA ARG A 106 -1.84 8.33 9.03
C ARG A 106 -0.81 8.24 7.90
N ALA A 107 -1.25 8.00 6.66
CA ALA A 107 -0.35 7.75 5.54
C ALA A 107 0.57 8.94 5.24
N LYS A 108 1.88 8.69 5.12
CA LYS A 108 2.92 9.71 4.87
C LYS A 108 3.77 9.35 3.66
N ILE A 109 4.36 10.36 3.03
CA ILE A 109 5.32 10.16 1.93
C ILE A 109 6.57 9.48 2.51
N SER A 110 7.09 8.44 1.85
CA SER A 110 8.39 7.88 2.20
C SER A 110 9.47 8.92 1.92
N GLU A 111 10.21 9.37 2.94
CA GLU A 111 11.40 10.17 2.73
C GLU A 111 12.39 9.36 1.89
N GLU A 112 12.79 9.90 0.74
CA GLU A 112 13.90 9.33 -0.01
C GLU A 112 15.15 9.51 0.84
N VAL A 113 15.78 8.41 1.25
CA VAL A 113 17.17 8.46 1.70
C VAL A 113 17.97 8.86 0.47
N VAL A 114 18.35 10.14 0.39
CA VAL A 114 19.36 10.58 -0.58
C VAL A 114 20.65 9.92 -0.12
N GLU A 115 21.07 8.84 -0.78
CA GLU A 115 22.45 8.38 -0.64
C GLU A 115 23.34 9.52 -1.17
N GLU A 116 23.90 10.32 -0.26
CA GLU A 116 25.03 11.18 -0.58
C GLU A 116 26.16 10.28 -1.06
N VAL A 117 26.38 10.28 -2.38
CA VAL A 117 27.57 9.70 -2.98
C VAL A 117 28.74 10.59 -2.57
N TYR A 118 29.50 10.16 -1.56
CA TYR A 118 30.81 10.73 -1.28
C TYR A 118 31.75 10.31 -2.43
N THR A 119 31.99 11.22 -3.37
CA THR A 119 33.10 11.13 -4.35
C THR A 119 34.39 11.65 -3.76
#